data_AF-A0A3R7L7K0-F1
#
_entry.id   AF-A0A3R7L7K0-F1
#
_cell.length_a   1.000
_cell.length_b   1.000
_cell.length_c   1.000
_cell.angle_alpha   90.00
_cell.angle_beta   90.00
_cell.angle_gamma   90.00
#
_symmetry.space_group_name_H-M   'P 1'
#
loop_
_entity.id
_entity.type
_entity.pdbx_description
1 polymer ?
#
loop_
_entity_poly.entity_id
_entity_poly.type
_entity_poly.pdbx_seq_one_letter_code
_entity_poly.pdbx_strand_id
1 'polypeptide(L)'
;MLRGTQACRFGTFSTALAGGALLAAACLGVTDPFGVLFLGGAVFRALSLPATVYGDCCLARVACALPELQEAHHEYKAIVDHPRAILWEKRVAAQKLKNDRERIFRSHHTDNVRLVLPHLAALAASCYSLCTPAQQLGECVGVAAVAAPVSLSALGLTVDPTLAVAATLTLLNTRDHLQRRMGFNDGLDAWIRQTQRHMTLMWGAFAAAVLLGQCLAGPAAVAHFFPPQLAPVWLGISVVSSCKSLLVNHTAPLRALFRIQDYPPTHGMHGAVATAEGHEYRLEFTGVDAEERREMWQTQKKALDYECNVRLHRMLKQLGLFDSVEEAEYEAENLRKKLNVARDRRKKLQQEAGGGDSADSATAFAGACREADVVGPSAEAVAERHFDELRREENARRQKRRNLRGS
;
A
#
# COMPACT_ATOMS: atom_id res chain seq x y z
N MET A 1 20.00 1.01 29.61
CA MET A 1 18.76 0.48 29.00
C MET A 1 18.95 0.44 27.49
N LEU A 2 19.31 -0.72 26.96
CA LEU A 2 19.74 -0.91 25.57
C LEU A 2 18.52 -0.91 24.63
N ARG A 3 18.46 0.08 23.73
CA ARG A 3 17.59 0.07 22.55
C ARG A 3 18.03 -1.10 21.65
N GLY A 4 17.33 -2.23 21.72
CA GLY A 4 17.54 -3.35 20.81
C GLY A 4 17.35 -2.91 19.36
N THR A 5 18.40 -3.00 18.56
CA THR A 5 18.38 -2.77 17.11
C THR A 5 17.42 -3.74 16.43
N GLN A 6 16.80 -3.31 15.32
CA GLN A 6 15.79 -4.11 14.59
C GLN A 6 16.32 -5.51 14.20
N ALA A 7 17.60 -5.61 13.83
CA ALA A 7 18.27 -6.88 13.53
C ALA A 7 18.22 -7.90 14.69
N CYS A 8 18.36 -7.44 15.93
CA CYS A 8 18.32 -8.29 17.11
C CYS A 8 16.90 -8.85 17.35
N ARG A 9 15.85 -8.06 17.07
CA ARG A 9 14.44 -8.47 17.20
C ARG A 9 14.01 -9.49 16.14
N PHE A 10 14.47 -9.33 14.89
CA PHE A 10 14.23 -10.30 13.83
C PHE A 10 14.92 -11.65 14.11
N GLY A 11 16.12 -11.61 14.69
CA GLY A 11 16.82 -12.81 15.14
C GLY A 11 16.04 -13.57 16.22
N THR A 12 15.61 -12.89 17.28
CA THR A 12 14.84 -13.51 18.38
C THR A 12 13.48 -14.05 17.94
N PHE A 13 12.83 -13.40 16.97
CA PHE A 13 11.56 -13.87 16.45
C PHE A 13 11.73 -15.13 15.59
N SER A 14 12.77 -15.17 14.76
CA SER A 14 13.11 -16.36 13.96
C SER A 14 13.44 -17.56 14.86
N THR A 15 14.21 -17.34 15.92
CA THR A 15 14.59 -18.43 16.83
C THR A 15 13.39 -18.92 17.65
N ALA A 16 12.50 -18.02 18.05
CA ALA A 16 11.25 -18.40 18.70
C ALA A 16 10.34 -19.21 17.77
N LEU A 17 10.25 -18.85 16.47
CA LEU A 17 9.51 -19.60 15.48
C LEU A 17 10.10 -21.00 15.26
N ALA A 18 11.42 -21.10 15.06
CA ALA A 18 12.11 -22.38 14.92
C ALA A 18 11.98 -23.26 16.17
N GLY A 19 12.13 -22.67 17.36
CA GLY A 19 11.93 -23.36 18.64
C GLY A 19 10.49 -23.85 18.84
N GLY A 20 9.50 -23.06 18.43
CA GLY A 20 8.09 -23.45 18.44
C GLY A 20 7.80 -24.62 17.49
N ALA A 21 8.42 -24.63 16.30
CA ALA A 21 8.33 -25.74 15.36
C ALA A 21 8.97 -27.03 15.92
N LEU A 22 10.13 -26.92 16.57
CA LEU A 22 10.80 -28.05 17.23
C LEU A 22 9.96 -28.60 18.39
N LEU A 23 9.37 -27.73 19.20
CA LEU A 23 8.47 -28.14 20.28
C LEU A 23 7.25 -28.89 19.72
N ALA A 24 6.63 -28.36 18.65
CA ALA A 24 5.51 -29.03 17.99
C ALA A 24 5.91 -30.40 17.44
N ALA A 25 7.10 -30.52 16.84
CA ALA A 25 7.62 -31.79 16.34
C ALA A 25 7.84 -32.80 17.47
N ALA A 26 8.43 -32.36 18.58
CA ALA A 26 8.62 -33.18 19.76
C ALA A 26 7.27 -33.65 20.36
N CYS A 27 6.27 -32.77 20.44
CA CYS A 27 4.94 -33.13 20.92
C CYS A 27 4.22 -34.15 20.03
N LEU A 28 4.46 -34.11 18.71
CA LEU A 28 3.89 -35.07 17.75
C LEU A 28 4.75 -36.32 17.56
N GLY A 29 5.89 -36.45 18.27
CA GLY A 29 6.81 -37.58 18.14
C GLY A 29 7.52 -37.66 16.79
N VAL A 30 7.63 -36.55 16.05
CA VAL A 30 8.29 -36.50 14.75
C VAL A 30 9.77 -36.23 14.95
N THR A 31 10.61 -37.24 14.70
CA THR A 31 12.07 -37.16 14.87
C THR A 31 12.83 -37.10 13.55
N ASP A 32 12.15 -37.40 12.44
CA ASP A 32 12.75 -37.39 11.10
C ASP A 32 13.02 -35.95 10.61
N PRO A 33 14.23 -35.64 10.10
CA PRO A 33 14.57 -34.30 9.63
C PRO A 33 13.60 -33.68 8.63
N PHE A 34 13.11 -34.46 7.67
CA PHE A 34 12.13 -33.99 6.71
C PHE A 34 10.78 -33.71 7.38
N GLY A 35 10.32 -34.62 8.24
CA GLY A 35 9.09 -34.44 9.02
C GLY A 35 9.11 -33.19 9.90
N VAL A 36 10.23 -32.90 10.57
CA VAL A 36 10.40 -31.70 11.41
C VAL A 36 10.30 -30.43 10.56
N LEU A 37 10.97 -30.38 9.41
CA LEU A 37 10.93 -29.22 8.50
C LEU A 37 9.55 -29.02 7.88
N PHE A 38 8.89 -30.11 7.47
CA PHE A 38 7.51 -30.07 6.98
C PHE A 38 6.56 -29.50 8.04
N LEU A 39 6.65 -30.00 9.27
CA LEU A 39 5.84 -29.50 10.38
C LEU A 39 6.16 -28.04 10.72
N GLY A 40 7.43 -27.64 10.62
CA GLY A 40 7.82 -26.24 10.77
C GLY A 40 7.12 -25.33 9.78
N GLY A 41 7.10 -25.71 8.50
CA GLY A 41 6.31 -25.01 7.47
C GLY A 41 4.82 -24.95 7.79
N ALA A 42 4.25 -26.05 8.30
CA ALA A 42 2.85 -26.09 8.71
C ALA A 42 2.56 -25.12 9.87
N VAL A 43 3.42 -25.08 10.89
CA VAL A 43 3.31 -24.15 12.04
C VAL A 43 3.45 -22.70 11.58
N PHE A 44 4.44 -22.39 10.74
CA PHE A 44 4.63 -21.04 10.20
C PHE A 44 3.40 -20.56 9.44
N ARG A 45 2.81 -21.44 8.62
CA ARG A 45 1.57 -21.10 7.91
C ARG A 45 0.38 -20.97 8.85
N ALA A 46 0.27 -21.82 9.88
CA ALA A 46 -0.80 -21.76 10.87
C ALA A 46 -0.86 -20.38 11.57
N LEU A 47 0.30 -19.80 11.89
CA LEU A 47 0.38 -18.46 12.51
C LEU A 47 -0.13 -17.33 11.60
N SER A 48 -0.04 -17.49 10.28
CA SER A 48 -0.57 -16.53 9.31
C SER A 48 -2.00 -16.84 8.84
N LEU A 49 -2.60 -17.96 9.27
CA LEU A 49 -3.97 -18.32 8.91
C LEU A 49 -4.99 -17.25 9.33
N PRO A 50 -4.98 -16.73 10.58
CA PRO A 50 -5.98 -15.75 11.02
C PRO A 50 -6.03 -14.51 10.12
N ALA A 51 -4.87 -14.01 9.69
CA ALA A 51 -4.80 -12.89 8.75
C ALA A 51 -5.45 -13.25 7.40
N THR A 52 -5.17 -14.44 6.87
CA THR A 52 -5.79 -14.87 5.60
C THR A 52 -7.26 -15.22 5.70
N VAL A 53 -7.75 -15.68 6.86
CA VAL A 53 -9.18 -15.93 7.09
C VAL A 53 -9.90 -14.59 7.22
N TYR A 54 -9.35 -13.64 7.97
CA TYR A 54 -9.88 -12.30 8.08
C TYR A 54 -9.95 -11.59 6.71
N GLY A 55 -8.92 -11.74 5.87
CA GLY A 55 -8.94 -11.25 4.49
C GLY A 55 -10.07 -11.85 3.65
N ASP A 56 -10.34 -13.15 3.78
CA ASP A 56 -11.46 -13.82 3.10
C ASP A 56 -12.82 -13.32 3.64
N CYS A 57 -12.95 -13.04 4.94
CA CYS A 57 -14.14 -12.40 5.52
C CYS A 57 -14.36 -10.99 4.95
N CYS A 58 -13.31 -10.17 4.84
CA CYS A 58 -13.40 -8.84 4.24
C CYS A 58 -13.86 -8.92 2.79
N LEU A 59 -13.33 -9.89 2.05
CA LEU A 59 -13.70 -10.09 0.65
C LEU A 59 -15.17 -10.50 0.47
N ALA A 60 -15.66 -11.41 1.31
CA ALA A 60 -17.07 -11.79 1.31
C ALA A 60 -17.99 -10.60 1.62
N ARG A 61 -17.62 -9.71 2.55
CA ARG A 61 -18.37 -8.48 2.83
C ARG A 61 -18.38 -7.52 1.65
N VAL A 62 -17.27 -7.39 0.92
CA VAL A 62 -17.24 -6.59 -0.32
C VAL A 62 -18.14 -7.20 -1.39
N ALA A 63 -18.15 -8.53 -1.52
CA ALA A 63 -19.06 -9.20 -2.46
C ALA A 63 -20.54 -8.91 -2.13
N CYS A 64 -20.88 -8.84 -0.84
CA CYS A 64 -22.23 -8.48 -0.37
C CYS A 64 -22.56 -6.99 -0.52
N ALA A 65 -21.56 -6.10 -0.45
CA ALA A 65 -21.72 -4.67 -0.64
C ALA A 65 -21.84 -4.26 -2.13
N LEU A 66 -21.43 -5.15 -3.03
CA LEU A 66 -21.35 -4.86 -4.47
C LEU A 66 -22.71 -4.50 -5.10
N PRO A 67 -23.83 -5.21 -4.82
CA PRO A 67 -25.12 -4.88 -5.41
C PRO A 67 -25.60 -3.46 -5.06
N GLU A 68 -25.50 -3.06 -3.78
CA GLU A 68 -25.86 -1.71 -3.34
C GLU A 68 -24.98 -0.64 -4.00
N LEU A 69 -23.68 -0.92 -4.15
CA LEU A 69 -22.75 -0.01 -4.81
C LEU A 69 -23.10 0.18 -6.29
N GLN A 70 -23.64 -0.85 -6.94
CA GLN A 70 -24.03 -0.80 -8.35
C GLN A 70 -25.31 -0.03 -8.58
N GLU A 71 -26.29 -0.13 -7.67
CA GLU A 71 -27.48 0.71 -7.70
C GLU A 71 -27.07 2.20 -7.64
N ALA A 72 -26.18 2.55 -6.70
CA ALA A 72 -25.63 3.90 -6.61
C ALA A 72 -24.83 4.32 -7.87
N HIS A 73 -24.09 3.38 -8.47
CA HIS A 73 -23.37 3.63 -9.72
C HIS A 73 -24.31 3.86 -10.91
N HIS A 74 -25.41 3.11 -10.99
CA HIS A 74 -26.42 3.29 -12.04
C HIS A 74 -27.09 4.67 -11.93
N GLU A 75 -27.43 5.13 -10.72
CA GLU A 75 -27.93 6.49 -10.49
C GLU A 75 -26.93 7.56 -10.94
N TYR A 76 -25.65 7.39 -10.59
CA TYR A 76 -24.58 8.28 -11.01
C TYR A 76 -24.47 8.33 -12.54
N LYS A 77 -24.47 7.17 -13.19
CA LYS A 77 -24.35 7.04 -14.64
C LYS A 77 -25.52 7.71 -15.36
N ALA A 78 -26.73 7.54 -14.86
CA ALA A 78 -27.92 8.21 -15.40
C ALA A 78 -27.79 9.74 -15.41
N ILE A 79 -27.09 10.33 -14.42
CA ILE A 79 -26.84 11.78 -14.37
C ILE A 79 -25.68 12.16 -15.30
N VAL A 80 -24.58 11.41 -15.30
CA VAL A 80 -23.37 11.77 -16.07
C VAL A 80 -23.55 11.61 -17.58
N ASP A 81 -24.31 10.59 -18.00
CA ASP A 81 -24.59 10.31 -19.41
C ASP A 81 -25.75 11.16 -19.94
N HIS A 82 -26.43 11.93 -19.09
CA HIS A 82 -27.52 12.79 -19.52
C HIS A 82 -26.98 13.91 -20.45
N PRO A 83 -27.55 14.10 -21.66
CA PRO A 83 -27.00 14.99 -22.68
C PRO A 83 -27.04 16.47 -22.29
N ARG A 84 -27.86 16.85 -21.29
CA ARG A 84 -27.97 18.21 -20.77
C ARG A 84 -27.27 18.41 -19.41
N ALA A 85 -26.60 17.39 -18.89
CA ALA A 85 -25.98 17.50 -17.58
C ALA A 85 -24.80 18.47 -17.60
N ILE A 86 -24.86 19.47 -16.70
CA ILE A 86 -23.82 20.50 -16.58
C ILE A 86 -22.64 19.93 -15.78
N LEU A 87 -21.42 20.42 -16.02
CA LEU A 87 -20.20 19.96 -15.33
C LEU A 87 -20.34 19.92 -13.81
N TRP A 88 -21.03 20.91 -13.22
CA TRP A 88 -21.29 20.96 -11.78
C TRP A 88 -22.14 19.76 -11.32
N GLU A 89 -23.19 19.39 -12.04
CA GLU A 89 -24.05 18.24 -11.72
C GLU A 89 -23.26 16.93 -11.78
N LYS A 90 -22.36 16.79 -12.76
CA LYS A 90 -21.46 15.63 -12.85
C LYS A 90 -20.51 15.55 -11.65
N ARG A 91 -19.97 16.69 -11.20
CA ARG A 91 -19.11 16.76 -10.00
C ARG A 91 -19.89 16.42 -8.73
N VAL A 92 -21.10 16.93 -8.58
CA VAL A 92 -21.98 16.60 -7.44
C VAL A 92 -22.35 15.13 -7.44
N ALA A 93 -22.68 14.55 -8.60
CA ALA A 93 -22.98 13.13 -8.73
C ALA A 93 -21.76 12.26 -8.38
N ALA A 94 -20.55 12.64 -8.82
CA ALA A 94 -19.32 11.94 -8.46
C ALA A 94 -19.04 12.00 -6.95
N GLN A 95 -19.25 13.16 -6.31
CA GLN A 95 -19.10 13.30 -4.87
C GLN A 95 -20.15 12.50 -4.10
N LYS A 96 -21.40 12.46 -4.59
CA LYS A 96 -22.47 11.60 -4.04
C LYS A 96 -22.06 10.14 -4.11
N LEU A 97 -21.60 9.65 -5.28
CA LEU A 97 -21.15 8.27 -5.45
C LEU A 97 -19.99 7.92 -4.50
N LYS A 98 -19.03 8.84 -4.30
CA LYS A 98 -17.94 8.64 -3.34
C LYS A 98 -18.45 8.51 -1.91
N ASN A 99 -19.37 9.40 -1.50
CA ASN A 99 -19.98 9.37 -0.18
C ASN A 99 -20.82 8.09 0.02
N ASP A 100 -21.58 7.68 -0.98
CA ASP A 100 -22.40 6.46 -0.96
C ASP A 100 -21.51 5.22 -0.88
N ARG A 101 -20.41 5.16 -1.64
CA ARG A 101 -19.42 4.08 -1.52
C ARG A 101 -18.88 3.99 -0.09
N GLU A 102 -18.47 5.11 0.50
CA GLU A 102 -17.96 5.11 1.87
C GLU A 102 -19.03 4.71 2.89
N ARG A 103 -20.28 5.13 2.69
CA ARG A 103 -21.42 4.77 3.55
C ARG A 103 -21.70 3.27 3.49
N ILE A 104 -21.79 2.71 2.29
CA ILE A 104 -22.02 1.28 2.04
C ILE A 104 -20.84 0.44 2.57
N PHE A 105 -19.60 0.85 2.31
CA PHE A 105 -18.45 0.12 2.83
C PHE A 105 -18.38 0.16 4.37
N ARG A 106 -18.77 1.28 4.98
CA ARG A 106 -18.91 1.39 6.43
C ARG A 106 -20.03 0.50 7.00
N SER A 107 -21.20 0.41 6.35
CA SER A 107 -22.28 -0.48 6.80
C SER A 107 -21.87 -1.95 6.74
N HIS A 108 -21.07 -2.33 5.73
CA HIS A 108 -20.49 -3.67 5.60
C HIS A 108 -19.14 -3.84 6.33
N HIS A 109 -18.71 -2.87 7.14
CA HIS A 109 -17.45 -2.91 7.91
C HIS A 109 -16.20 -3.30 7.10
N THR A 110 -16.10 -2.79 5.88
CA THR A 110 -15.04 -3.11 4.92
C THR A 110 -14.41 -1.83 4.35
N ASP A 111 -13.16 -1.93 3.88
CA ASP A 111 -12.42 -0.85 3.23
C ASP A 111 -11.40 -1.47 2.25
N ASN A 112 -10.91 -0.70 1.28
CA ASN A 112 -9.88 -1.17 0.32
C ASN A 112 -8.60 -1.67 1.01
N VAL A 113 -8.19 -1.03 2.12
CA VAL A 113 -7.00 -1.45 2.89
C VAL A 113 -7.24 -2.80 3.55
N ARG A 114 -8.43 -3.03 4.11
CA ARG A 114 -8.79 -4.29 4.79
C ARG A 114 -8.87 -5.46 3.81
N LEU A 115 -9.16 -5.18 2.54
CA LEU A 115 -9.17 -6.19 1.49
C LEU A 115 -7.75 -6.69 1.13
N VAL A 116 -6.75 -5.80 1.13
CA VAL A 116 -5.41 -6.09 0.60
C VAL A 116 -4.40 -6.42 1.72
N LEU A 117 -4.40 -5.65 2.81
CA LEU A 117 -3.39 -5.71 3.87
C LEU A 117 -3.26 -7.09 4.53
N PRO A 118 -4.34 -7.83 4.86
CA PRO A 118 -4.21 -9.14 5.51
C PRO A 118 -3.52 -10.19 4.62
N HIS A 119 -3.76 -10.12 3.30
CA HIS A 119 -3.11 -11.03 2.35
C HIS A 119 -1.66 -10.63 2.07
N LEU A 120 -1.36 -9.33 1.99
CA LEU A 120 0.03 -8.85 1.90
C LEU A 120 0.83 -9.23 3.15
N ALA A 121 0.26 -9.08 4.34
CA ALA A 121 0.91 -9.47 5.59
C ALA A 121 1.17 -10.99 5.63
N ALA A 122 0.19 -11.81 5.19
CA ALA A 122 0.36 -13.25 5.12
C ALA A 122 1.39 -13.69 4.07
N LEU A 123 1.45 -13.00 2.92
CA LEU A 123 2.48 -13.22 1.90
C LEU A 123 3.86 -12.88 2.47
N ALA A 124 4.01 -11.72 3.09
CA ALA A 124 5.26 -11.29 3.73
C ALA A 124 5.70 -12.27 4.82
N ALA A 125 4.77 -12.74 5.66
CA ALA A 125 5.04 -13.75 6.69
C ALA A 125 5.48 -15.09 6.08
N SER A 126 4.84 -15.52 4.99
CA SER A 126 5.19 -16.78 4.30
C SER A 126 6.58 -16.68 3.66
N CYS A 127 6.87 -15.59 2.94
CA CYS A 127 8.20 -15.33 2.37
C CYS A 127 9.27 -15.24 3.46
N TYR A 128 8.99 -14.54 4.55
CA TYR A 128 9.91 -14.46 5.69
C TYR A 128 10.18 -15.84 6.30
N SER A 129 9.13 -16.65 6.48
CA SER A 129 9.25 -17.99 7.08
C SER A 129 10.08 -18.97 6.26
N LEU A 130 10.08 -18.82 4.93
CA LEU A 130 10.91 -19.62 4.01
C LEU A 130 12.40 -19.25 4.05
N CYS A 131 12.73 -18.07 4.59
CA CYS A 131 14.10 -17.59 4.66
C CYS A 131 14.75 -17.94 6.01
N THR A 132 14.73 -16.99 6.97
CA THR A 132 15.51 -17.07 8.21
C THR A 132 15.02 -18.16 9.18
N PRO A 133 13.71 -18.29 9.47
CA PRO A 133 13.22 -19.32 10.38
C PRO A 133 13.41 -20.74 9.83
N ALA A 134 13.18 -20.94 8.53
CA ALA A 134 13.45 -22.22 7.86
C ALA A 134 14.94 -22.60 7.91
N GLN A 135 15.83 -21.63 7.68
CA GLN A 135 17.27 -21.87 7.77
C GLN A 135 17.69 -22.27 9.18
N GLN A 136 17.25 -21.54 10.21
CA GLN A 136 17.57 -21.87 11.60
C GLN A 136 17.02 -23.25 12.00
N LEU A 137 15.81 -23.59 11.56
CA LEU A 137 15.24 -24.92 11.78
C LEU A 137 16.07 -26.00 11.08
N GLY A 138 16.53 -25.76 9.85
CA GLY A 138 17.42 -26.67 9.13
C GLY A 138 18.77 -26.87 9.83
N GLU A 139 19.36 -25.79 10.36
CA GLU A 139 20.61 -25.83 11.13
C GLU A 139 20.46 -26.68 12.41
N CYS A 140 19.33 -26.59 13.11
CA CYS A 140 19.06 -27.37 14.31
C CYS A 140 18.91 -28.88 14.06
N VAL A 141 18.49 -29.28 12.85
CA VAL A 141 18.09 -30.66 12.54
C VAL A 141 19.14 -31.40 11.70
N GLY A 142 20.16 -30.69 11.18
CA GLY A 142 21.26 -31.28 10.42
C GLY A 142 20.92 -31.39 8.93
N VAL A 143 21.26 -30.33 8.20
CA VAL A 143 20.91 -30.12 6.78
C VAL A 143 21.38 -31.24 5.83
N ALA A 144 22.48 -31.92 6.15
CA ALA A 144 23.06 -32.99 5.32
C ALA A 144 22.15 -34.22 5.17
N ALA A 145 21.20 -34.45 6.08
CA ALA A 145 20.29 -35.58 6.03
C ALA A 145 19.07 -35.37 5.11
N VAL A 146 18.86 -34.15 4.57
CA VAL A 146 17.61 -33.74 3.87
C VAL A 146 17.84 -33.43 2.38
N ALA A 147 18.96 -33.85 1.80
CA ALA A 147 19.28 -33.51 0.41
C ALA A 147 18.32 -34.15 -0.62
N ALA A 148 17.71 -35.30 -0.32
CA ALA A 148 16.72 -35.97 -1.18
C ALA A 148 15.79 -36.96 -0.41
N PRO A 149 14.97 -36.47 0.54
CA PRO A 149 14.25 -37.29 1.51
C PRO A 149 13.15 -38.17 0.89
N VAL A 150 12.61 -37.79 -0.27
CA VAL A 150 11.60 -38.56 -1.02
C VAL A 150 12.13 -38.95 -2.40
N SER A 151 13.44 -39.26 -2.48
CA SER A 151 14.05 -39.69 -3.74
C SER A 151 13.42 -41.00 -4.22
N LEU A 152 12.78 -40.92 -5.39
CA LEU A 152 12.29 -42.06 -6.13
C LEU A 152 13.38 -42.47 -7.12
N SER A 153 13.80 -43.74 -7.02
CA SER A 153 14.76 -44.32 -7.95
C SER A 153 14.02 -45.27 -8.90
N ALA A 154 14.00 -44.96 -10.19
CA ALA A 154 13.42 -45.81 -11.21
C ALA A 154 14.27 -45.74 -12.49
N LEU A 155 14.56 -46.90 -13.10
CA LEU A 155 15.32 -47.00 -14.36
C LEU A 155 16.68 -46.28 -14.34
N GLY A 156 17.36 -46.24 -13.18
CA GLY A 156 18.66 -45.57 -13.02
C GLY A 156 18.58 -44.04 -12.84
N LEU A 157 17.37 -43.46 -12.84
CA LEU A 157 17.12 -42.05 -12.56
C LEU A 157 16.67 -41.88 -11.11
N THR A 158 17.22 -40.87 -10.42
CA THR A 158 16.82 -40.50 -9.06
C THR A 158 16.18 -39.12 -9.08
N VAL A 159 14.92 -39.03 -8.62
CA VAL A 159 14.11 -37.82 -8.69
C VAL A 159 13.48 -37.56 -7.33
N ASP A 160 13.61 -36.35 -6.81
CA ASP A 160 12.88 -35.89 -5.62
C ASP A 160 11.77 -34.91 -6.05
N PRO A 161 10.50 -35.35 -6.02
CA PRO A 161 9.37 -34.55 -6.49
C PRO A 161 8.93 -33.49 -5.47
N THR A 162 9.50 -33.45 -4.25
CA THR A 162 9.01 -32.62 -3.13
C THR A 162 8.84 -31.15 -3.53
N LEU A 163 9.85 -30.56 -4.18
CA LEU A 163 9.82 -29.16 -4.60
C LEU A 163 8.77 -28.90 -5.70
N ALA A 164 8.64 -29.82 -6.66
CA ALA A 164 7.64 -29.74 -7.71
C ALA A 164 6.22 -29.82 -7.11
N VAL A 165 5.99 -30.75 -6.19
CA VAL A 165 4.70 -30.93 -5.48
C VAL A 165 4.34 -29.69 -4.66
N ALA A 166 5.29 -29.13 -3.90
CA ALA A 166 5.08 -27.89 -3.15
C ALA A 166 4.68 -26.72 -4.06
N ALA A 167 5.39 -26.56 -5.19
CA ALA A 167 5.08 -25.55 -6.19
C ALA A 167 3.71 -25.77 -6.84
N THR A 168 3.32 -27.02 -7.13
CA THR A 168 2.01 -27.36 -7.69
C THR A 168 0.88 -27.04 -6.71
N LEU A 169 1.02 -27.43 -5.44
CA LEU A 169 0.04 -27.10 -4.41
C LEU A 169 -0.07 -25.58 -4.23
N THR A 170 1.05 -24.86 -4.28
CA THR A 170 1.05 -23.39 -4.26
C THR A 170 0.28 -22.83 -5.46
N LEU A 171 0.50 -23.34 -6.67
CA LEU A 171 -0.23 -22.93 -7.87
C LEU A 171 -1.73 -23.20 -7.76
N LEU A 172 -2.13 -24.36 -7.24
CA LEU A 172 -3.54 -24.69 -7.03
C LEU A 172 -4.18 -23.74 -6.02
N ASN A 173 -3.49 -23.46 -4.91
CA ASN A 173 -3.95 -22.53 -3.90
C ASN A 173 -4.07 -21.09 -4.42
N THR A 174 -3.10 -20.62 -5.20
CA THR A 174 -3.16 -19.28 -5.79
C THR A 174 -4.25 -19.18 -6.84
N ARG A 175 -4.45 -20.22 -7.66
CA ARG A 175 -5.56 -20.27 -8.62
C ARG A 175 -6.91 -20.21 -7.92
N ASP A 176 -7.14 -21.05 -6.92
CA ASP A 176 -8.39 -21.07 -6.14
C ASP A 176 -8.61 -19.71 -5.44
N HIS A 177 -7.56 -19.13 -4.87
CA HIS A 177 -7.61 -17.80 -4.27
C HIS A 177 -7.98 -16.71 -5.28
N LEU A 178 -7.45 -16.75 -6.51
CA LEU A 178 -7.77 -15.81 -7.58
C LEU A 178 -9.18 -16.05 -8.14
N GLN A 179 -9.61 -17.32 -8.28
CA GLN A 179 -10.93 -17.66 -8.78
C GLN A 179 -12.04 -17.10 -7.87
N ARG A 180 -11.86 -17.12 -6.55
CA ARG A 180 -12.80 -16.49 -5.61
C ARG A 180 -12.91 -14.96 -5.72
N ARG A 181 -12.00 -14.33 -6.47
CA ARG A 181 -11.97 -12.88 -6.74
C ARG A 181 -12.46 -12.53 -8.14
N MET A 182 -12.96 -13.52 -8.88
CA MET A 182 -13.65 -13.25 -10.13
C MET A 182 -15.07 -12.78 -9.84
N GLY A 183 -15.66 -12.00 -10.75
CA GLY A 183 -17.03 -11.51 -10.62
C GLY A 183 -17.18 -10.17 -9.92
N PHE A 184 -16.06 -9.54 -9.53
CA PHE A 184 -16.07 -8.15 -9.03
C PHE A 184 -16.00 -7.12 -10.16
N ASN A 185 -15.24 -7.39 -11.22
CA ASN A 185 -15.03 -6.47 -12.34
C ASN A 185 -14.45 -7.25 -13.53
N ASP A 186 -15.05 -7.15 -14.72
CA ASP A 186 -14.54 -7.82 -15.93
C ASP A 186 -13.07 -7.49 -16.26
N GLY A 187 -12.62 -6.27 -15.96
CA GLY A 187 -11.22 -5.87 -16.13
C GLY A 187 -10.30 -6.60 -15.15
N LEU A 188 -10.73 -6.74 -13.89
CA LEU A 188 -10.03 -7.55 -12.89
C LEU A 188 -10.07 -9.03 -13.29
N ASP A 189 -11.18 -9.52 -13.80
CA ASP A 189 -11.36 -10.91 -14.24
C ASP A 189 -10.51 -11.24 -15.47
N ALA A 190 -10.40 -10.30 -16.42
CA ALA A 190 -9.46 -10.40 -17.54
C ALA A 190 -8.01 -10.47 -17.05
N TRP A 191 -7.64 -9.59 -16.12
CA TRP A 191 -6.32 -9.60 -15.50
C TRP A 191 -6.05 -10.88 -14.71
N ILE A 192 -7.03 -11.39 -13.96
CA ILE A 192 -6.95 -12.67 -13.23
C ILE A 192 -6.73 -13.82 -14.21
N ARG A 193 -7.51 -13.90 -15.30
CA ARG A 193 -7.37 -14.95 -16.33
C ARG A 193 -6.00 -14.89 -17.00
N GLN A 194 -5.53 -13.69 -17.34
CA GLN A 194 -4.19 -13.51 -17.89
C GLN A 194 -3.12 -13.94 -16.90
N THR A 195 -3.23 -13.52 -15.64
CA THR A 195 -2.28 -13.86 -14.57
C THR A 195 -2.23 -15.36 -14.32
N GLN A 196 -3.40 -16.03 -14.28
CA GLN A 196 -3.46 -17.49 -14.15
C GLN A 196 -2.75 -18.20 -15.31
N ARG A 197 -2.93 -17.75 -16.56
CA ARG A 197 -2.19 -18.30 -17.71
C ARG A 197 -0.69 -18.15 -17.55
N HIS A 198 -0.21 -16.94 -17.22
CA HIS A 198 1.22 -16.69 -17.02
C HIS A 198 1.79 -17.52 -15.86
N MET A 199 1.11 -17.59 -14.72
CA MET A 199 1.50 -18.42 -13.58
C MET A 199 1.63 -19.89 -13.97
N THR A 200 0.77 -20.39 -14.85
CA THR A 200 0.79 -21.81 -15.25
C THR A 200 1.91 -22.14 -16.21
N LEU A 201 2.22 -21.21 -17.12
CA LEU A 201 3.38 -21.34 -18.00
C LEU A 201 4.67 -21.29 -17.19
N MET A 202 4.78 -20.33 -16.26
CA MET A 202 5.94 -20.21 -15.37
C MET A 202 6.10 -21.44 -14.46
N TRP A 203 5.00 -21.94 -13.88
CA TRP A 203 5.03 -23.17 -13.10
C TRP A 203 5.42 -24.38 -13.95
N GLY A 204 4.87 -24.51 -15.16
CA GLY A 204 5.21 -25.61 -16.07
C GLY A 204 6.69 -25.61 -16.44
N ALA A 205 7.24 -24.43 -16.77
CA ALA A 205 8.67 -24.26 -17.03
C ALA A 205 9.52 -24.59 -15.79
N PHE A 206 9.11 -24.12 -14.60
CA PHE A 206 9.80 -24.42 -13.34
C PHE A 206 9.80 -25.91 -13.01
N ALA A 207 8.63 -26.57 -13.07
CA ALA A 207 8.51 -28.00 -12.77
C ALA A 207 9.30 -28.85 -13.78
N ALA A 208 9.26 -28.50 -15.06
CA ALA A 208 10.07 -29.15 -16.09
C ALA A 208 11.57 -28.96 -15.82
N ALA A 209 12.01 -27.74 -15.51
CA ALA A 209 13.42 -27.46 -15.21
C ALA A 209 13.93 -28.22 -13.97
N VAL A 210 13.13 -28.26 -12.90
CA VAL A 210 13.47 -29.00 -11.68
C VAL A 210 13.55 -30.50 -11.95
N LEU A 211 12.54 -31.09 -12.58
CA LEU A 211 12.50 -32.54 -12.81
C LEU A 211 13.53 -32.98 -13.86
N LEU A 212 13.66 -32.27 -14.99
CA LEU A 212 14.67 -32.57 -16.01
C LEU A 212 16.09 -32.35 -15.48
N GLY A 213 16.30 -31.31 -14.67
CA GLY A 213 17.59 -31.07 -14.01
C GLY A 213 18.00 -32.23 -13.10
N GLN A 214 17.06 -32.78 -12.34
CA GLN A 214 17.29 -33.98 -11.52
C GLN A 214 17.56 -35.22 -12.38
N CYS A 215 16.85 -35.40 -13.48
CA CYS A 215 17.10 -36.53 -14.39
C CYS A 215 18.49 -36.48 -15.06
N LEU A 216 18.97 -35.27 -15.42
CA LEU A 216 20.22 -35.09 -16.16
C LEU A 216 21.46 -35.02 -15.27
N ALA A 217 21.35 -34.38 -14.10
CA ALA A 217 22.49 -34.08 -13.23
C ALA A 217 22.32 -34.59 -11.78
N GLY A 218 21.25 -35.35 -11.53
CA GLY A 218 20.92 -35.91 -10.22
C GLY A 218 20.24 -34.92 -9.26
N PRO A 219 19.68 -35.40 -8.14
CA PRO A 219 19.01 -34.58 -7.13
C PRO A 219 19.90 -33.47 -6.55
N ALA A 220 21.20 -33.75 -6.44
CA ALA A 220 22.19 -32.80 -5.92
C ALA A 220 22.28 -31.52 -6.77
N ALA A 221 22.01 -31.57 -8.08
CA ALA A 221 22.06 -30.38 -8.94
C ALA A 221 21.01 -29.33 -8.53
N VAL A 222 19.83 -29.76 -8.08
CA VAL A 222 18.78 -28.84 -7.60
C VAL A 222 19.15 -28.22 -6.24
N ALA A 223 19.87 -28.97 -5.39
CA ALA A 223 20.38 -28.48 -4.11
C ALA A 223 21.42 -27.36 -4.25
N HIS A 224 22.03 -27.18 -5.43
CA HIS A 224 22.92 -26.03 -5.70
C HIS A 224 22.14 -24.73 -5.94
N PHE A 225 20.89 -24.81 -6.39
CA PHE A 225 20.05 -23.65 -6.67
C PHE A 225 19.13 -23.30 -5.49
N PHE A 226 18.72 -24.30 -4.71
CA PHE A 226 17.80 -24.13 -3.59
C PHE A 226 18.36 -24.71 -2.30
N PRO A 227 18.22 -24.00 -1.16
CA PRO A 227 18.56 -24.58 0.13
C PRO A 227 17.72 -25.84 0.39
N PRO A 228 18.31 -26.92 0.89
CA PRO A 228 17.62 -28.21 1.11
C PRO A 228 16.45 -28.12 2.10
N GLN A 229 16.47 -27.18 3.05
CA GLN A 229 15.33 -26.93 3.94
C GLN A 229 14.11 -26.29 3.25
N LEU A 230 14.28 -25.70 2.07
CA LEU A 230 13.22 -24.95 1.39
C LEU A 230 12.07 -25.85 0.96
N ALA A 231 12.37 -26.98 0.31
CA ALA A 231 11.37 -27.90 -0.24
C ALA A 231 10.40 -28.45 0.83
N PRO A 232 10.86 -29.03 1.97
CA PRO A 232 9.96 -29.54 3.00
C PRO A 232 9.14 -28.44 3.69
N VAL A 233 9.77 -27.30 4.03
CA VAL A 233 9.06 -26.18 4.67
C VAL A 233 8.00 -25.59 3.73
N TRP A 234 8.35 -25.39 2.46
CA TRP A 234 7.40 -24.89 1.46
C TRP A 234 6.25 -25.88 1.22
N LEU A 235 6.54 -27.19 1.23
CA LEU A 235 5.50 -28.21 1.16
C LEU A 235 4.52 -28.09 2.34
N GLY A 236 5.03 -27.97 3.58
CA GLY A 236 4.21 -27.79 4.78
C GLY A 236 3.30 -26.54 4.70
N ILE A 237 3.85 -25.42 4.26
CA ILE A 237 3.10 -24.18 4.04
C ILE A 237 1.99 -24.39 2.99
N SER A 238 2.30 -25.09 1.91
CA SER A 238 1.38 -25.34 0.80
C SER A 238 0.26 -26.30 1.21
N VAL A 239 0.56 -27.35 1.97
CA VAL A 239 -0.45 -28.29 2.48
C VAL A 239 -1.42 -27.58 3.42
N VAL A 240 -0.93 -26.82 4.41
CA VAL A 240 -1.81 -26.08 5.32
C VAL A 240 -2.67 -25.05 4.58
N SER A 241 -2.13 -24.40 3.55
CA SER A 241 -2.90 -23.49 2.70
C SER A 241 -4.00 -24.22 1.92
N SER A 242 -3.73 -25.43 1.44
CA SER A 242 -4.70 -26.29 0.75
C SER A 242 -5.78 -26.77 1.70
N CYS A 243 -5.41 -27.24 2.90
CA CYS A 243 -6.35 -27.61 3.94
C CYS A 243 -7.25 -26.43 4.32
N LYS A 244 -6.69 -25.23 4.47
CA LYS A 244 -7.49 -24.02 4.69
C LYS A 244 -8.49 -23.80 3.55
N SER A 245 -8.06 -23.87 2.30
CA SER A 245 -8.98 -23.65 1.17
C SER A 245 -10.11 -24.69 1.14
N LEU A 246 -9.77 -25.97 1.24
CA LEU A 246 -10.74 -27.06 1.17
C LEU A 246 -11.69 -27.05 2.37
N LEU A 247 -11.16 -26.88 3.57
CA LEU A 247 -11.94 -26.94 4.80
C LEU A 247 -12.66 -25.62 5.05
N VAL A 248 -11.96 -24.50 5.15
CA VAL A 248 -12.54 -23.21 5.56
C VAL A 248 -13.39 -22.58 4.47
N ASN A 249 -12.96 -22.65 3.22
CA ASN A 249 -13.57 -21.83 2.17
C ASN A 249 -14.54 -22.61 1.28
N HIS A 250 -14.41 -23.94 1.18
CA HIS A 250 -15.30 -24.80 0.39
C HIS A 250 -16.35 -25.55 1.23
N THR A 251 -16.24 -25.59 2.57
CA THR A 251 -17.28 -26.20 3.41
C THR A 251 -18.14 -25.16 4.13
N ALA A 252 -19.47 -25.28 4.00
CA ALA A 252 -20.44 -24.44 4.71
C ALA A 252 -20.25 -24.38 6.24
N PRO A 253 -20.00 -25.48 6.98
CA PRO A 253 -19.90 -25.42 8.44
C PRO A 253 -18.71 -24.59 8.92
N LEU A 254 -17.55 -24.69 8.26
CA LEU A 254 -16.37 -23.93 8.66
C LEU A 254 -16.47 -22.46 8.22
N ARG A 255 -17.08 -22.16 7.06
CA ARG A 255 -17.42 -20.78 6.69
C ARG A 255 -18.27 -20.11 7.76
N ALA A 256 -19.30 -20.81 8.25
CA ALA A 256 -20.16 -20.32 9.32
C ALA A 256 -19.37 -20.10 10.63
N LEU A 257 -18.51 -21.05 11.02
CA LEU A 257 -17.65 -20.93 12.21
C LEU A 257 -16.76 -19.68 12.16
N PHE A 258 -16.18 -19.39 10.99
CA PHE A 258 -15.32 -18.22 10.78
C PHE A 258 -16.08 -16.95 10.35
N ARG A 259 -17.42 -17.00 10.33
CA ARG A 259 -18.29 -15.88 9.91
C ARG A 259 -17.97 -15.34 8.51
N ILE A 260 -17.56 -16.23 7.60
CA ILE A 260 -17.40 -15.92 6.18
C ILE A 260 -18.79 -15.93 5.56
N GLN A 261 -19.25 -14.79 5.06
CA GLN A 261 -20.56 -14.67 4.42
C GLN A 261 -20.56 -15.41 3.07
N ASP A 262 -21.70 -15.94 2.69
CA ASP A 262 -21.88 -16.49 1.35
C ASP A 262 -22.04 -15.37 0.34
N TYR A 263 -21.54 -15.60 -0.87
CA TYR A 263 -21.67 -14.61 -1.92
C TYR A 263 -23.13 -14.50 -2.32
N PRO A 264 -23.63 -13.27 -2.59
CA PRO A 264 -24.98 -13.12 -3.09
C PRO A 264 -25.12 -13.85 -4.44
N PRO A 265 -26.31 -14.36 -4.78
CA PRO A 265 -26.54 -15.08 -6.05
C PRO A 265 -26.32 -14.17 -7.27
N THR A 266 -26.35 -12.85 -7.08
CA THR A 266 -26.07 -11.85 -8.11
C THR A 266 -24.57 -11.61 -8.34
N HIS A 267 -23.68 -12.17 -7.51
CA HIS A 267 -22.24 -12.01 -7.67
C HIS A 267 -21.75 -12.56 -9.03
N GLY A 268 -20.95 -11.77 -9.74
CA GLY A 268 -20.47 -12.13 -11.09
C GLY A 268 -21.50 -11.94 -12.21
N MET A 269 -22.75 -11.58 -11.92
CA MET A 269 -23.74 -11.19 -12.95
C MET A 269 -23.56 -9.75 -13.45
N HIS A 270 -22.69 -9.00 -12.78
CA HIS A 270 -22.55 -7.58 -12.98
C HIS A 270 -21.20 -7.28 -13.65
N GLY A 271 -21.21 -7.21 -14.99
CA GLY A 271 -20.01 -7.05 -15.82
C GLY A 271 -19.31 -5.69 -15.72
N ALA A 272 -18.40 -5.42 -16.68
CA ALA A 272 -17.41 -4.33 -16.73
C ALA A 272 -18.00 -2.94 -16.45
N VAL A 273 -19.24 -2.74 -16.88
CA VAL A 273 -19.94 -1.46 -16.86
C VAL A 273 -20.31 -1.04 -15.43
N ALA A 274 -20.36 -1.97 -14.48
CA ALA A 274 -20.92 -1.73 -13.15
C ALA A 274 -19.86 -1.38 -12.07
N THR A 275 -18.59 -1.71 -12.29
CA THR A 275 -17.55 -1.58 -11.24
C THR A 275 -16.22 -0.98 -11.71
N ALA A 276 -15.90 -1.02 -13.00
CA ALA A 276 -14.69 -0.37 -13.54
C ALA A 276 -14.84 1.16 -13.66
N GLU A 277 -16.05 1.66 -13.90
CA GLU A 277 -16.32 3.10 -13.96
C GLU A 277 -16.34 3.76 -12.56
N GLY A 278 -16.42 2.96 -11.48
CA GLY A 278 -16.41 3.41 -10.09
C GLY A 278 -15.02 3.66 -9.49
N HIS A 279 -13.95 3.39 -10.25
CA HIS A 279 -12.57 3.69 -9.83
C HIS A 279 -11.65 4.00 -11.01
N GLU A 280 -11.68 5.25 -11.45
CA GLU A 280 -10.42 5.95 -11.67
C GLU A 280 -10.41 7.25 -10.87
N TYR A 281 -9.26 7.58 -10.30
CA TYR A 281 -8.85 8.89 -9.81
C TYR A 281 -8.84 9.95 -10.94
N ARG A 282 -9.88 9.98 -11.78
CA ARG A 282 -9.95 10.72 -13.05
C ARG A 282 -11.16 11.65 -13.16
N LEU A 283 -12.03 11.68 -12.14
CA LEU A 283 -13.03 12.73 -12.00
C LEU A 283 -12.48 14.05 -11.44
N GLU A 284 -11.23 14.07 -10.96
CA GLU A 284 -10.49 15.34 -10.75
C GLU A 284 -9.86 15.88 -12.05
N PHE A 285 -9.94 15.14 -13.17
CA PHE A 285 -9.23 15.47 -14.43
C PHE A 285 -10.11 15.44 -15.69
N THR A 286 -11.39 15.75 -15.58
CA THR A 286 -12.28 15.93 -16.74
C THR A 286 -12.93 17.32 -16.74
N GLY A 287 -12.09 18.35 -16.61
CA GLY A 287 -12.34 19.59 -17.35
C GLY A 287 -12.09 19.32 -18.83
N VAL A 288 -13.03 19.69 -19.69
CA VAL A 288 -12.97 19.46 -21.15
C VAL A 288 -11.80 20.23 -21.78
N ASP A 289 -11.27 21.27 -21.12
CA ASP A 289 -10.12 22.03 -21.57
C ASP A 289 -8.76 21.45 -21.16
N ALA A 290 -7.83 21.42 -22.11
CA ALA A 290 -6.45 20.98 -21.88
C ALA A 290 -5.62 21.99 -21.08
N GLU A 291 -6.01 23.27 -21.10
CA GLU A 291 -5.32 24.36 -20.39
C GLU A 291 -5.71 24.39 -18.90
N GLU A 292 -7.00 24.29 -18.57
CA GLU A 292 -7.46 24.12 -17.18
C GLU A 292 -6.86 22.86 -16.51
N ARG A 293 -6.67 21.77 -17.28
CA ARG A 293 -5.99 20.56 -16.79
C ARG A 293 -4.53 20.79 -16.42
N ARG A 294 -3.79 21.60 -17.19
CA ARG A 294 -2.39 21.93 -16.85
C ARG A 294 -2.32 22.83 -15.62
N GLU A 295 -3.22 23.80 -15.50
CA GLU A 295 -3.22 24.72 -14.37
C GLU A 295 -3.59 24.00 -13.07
N MET A 296 -4.66 23.19 -13.07
CA MET A 296 -5.01 22.39 -11.88
C MET A 296 -3.93 21.39 -11.49
N TRP A 297 -3.34 20.67 -12.45
CA TRP A 297 -2.23 19.75 -12.18
C TRP A 297 -1.02 20.49 -11.59
N GLN A 298 -0.65 21.65 -12.13
CA GLN A 298 0.46 22.44 -11.59
C GLN A 298 0.16 22.97 -10.19
N THR A 299 -1.09 23.31 -9.90
CA THR A 299 -1.50 23.84 -8.60
C THR A 299 -1.52 22.72 -7.55
N GLN A 300 -2.08 21.55 -7.89
CA GLN A 300 -2.07 20.37 -7.03
C GLN A 300 -0.65 19.84 -6.82
N LYS A 301 0.18 19.79 -7.87
CA LYS A 301 1.60 19.42 -7.75
C LYS A 301 2.34 20.35 -6.80
N LYS A 302 2.13 21.66 -6.90
CA LYS A 302 2.73 22.64 -5.96
C LYS A 302 2.24 22.43 -4.52
N ALA A 303 0.97 22.13 -4.32
CA ALA A 303 0.43 21.84 -2.98
C ALA A 303 1.00 20.54 -2.40
N LEU A 304 1.15 19.50 -3.22
CA LEU A 304 1.72 18.21 -2.83
C LEU A 304 3.23 18.30 -2.56
N ASP A 305 3.96 19.03 -3.40
CA ASP A 305 5.38 19.34 -3.18
C ASP A 305 5.56 20.17 -1.89
N TYR A 306 4.65 21.11 -1.61
CA TYR A 306 4.66 21.86 -0.36
C TYR A 306 4.37 20.95 0.85
N GLU A 307 3.36 20.09 0.81
CA GLU A 307 3.07 19.15 1.90
C GLU A 307 4.19 18.13 2.11
N CYS A 308 4.77 17.59 1.04
CA CYS A 308 5.93 16.71 1.11
C CYS A 308 7.11 17.45 1.73
N ASN A 309 7.42 18.66 1.28
CA ASN A 309 8.50 19.47 1.86
C ASN A 309 8.25 19.79 3.33
N VAL A 310 7.02 20.11 3.73
CA VAL A 310 6.66 20.37 5.14
C VAL A 310 6.81 19.10 5.98
N ARG A 311 6.42 17.93 5.46
CA ARG A 311 6.57 16.65 6.18
C ARG A 311 8.04 16.22 6.26
N LEU A 312 8.79 16.35 5.18
CA LEU A 312 10.24 16.12 5.15
C LEU A 312 10.95 17.06 6.12
N HIS A 313 10.59 18.34 6.11
CA HIS A 313 11.11 19.34 7.02
C HIS A 313 10.79 19.01 8.49
N ARG A 314 9.54 18.61 8.81
CA ARG A 314 9.18 18.15 10.16
C ARG A 314 9.96 16.90 10.58
N MET A 315 10.17 15.94 9.67
CA MET A 315 10.98 14.75 9.95
C MET A 315 12.46 15.07 10.14
N LEU A 316 13.01 15.95 9.32
CA LEU A 316 14.42 16.38 9.39
C LEU A 316 14.70 17.24 10.63
N LYS A 317 13.72 18.06 11.05
CA LYS A 317 13.73 18.79 12.32
C LYS A 317 13.66 17.86 13.54
N GLN A 318 12.86 16.80 13.47
CA GLN A 318 12.83 15.75 14.50
C GLN A 318 14.13 14.95 14.57
N LEU A 319 14.85 14.82 13.45
CA LEU A 319 16.15 14.18 13.37
C LEU A 319 17.33 15.10 13.78
N GLY A 320 17.05 16.36 14.16
CA GLY A 320 18.06 17.31 14.65
C GLY A 320 19.05 17.80 13.59
N LEU A 321 18.72 17.62 12.32
CA LEU A 321 19.58 17.97 11.17
C LEU A 321 19.38 19.41 10.66
N PHE A 322 18.40 20.15 11.20
CA PHE A 322 18.11 21.54 10.80
C PHE A 322 18.11 22.46 12.01
N ASP A 323 18.99 23.46 11.99
CA ASP A 323 19.08 24.50 13.01
C ASP A 323 18.18 25.70 12.62
N SER A 324 17.27 26.09 13.50
CA SER A 324 16.16 27.01 13.18
C SER A 324 16.58 28.45 12.83
N VAL A 325 17.86 28.78 13.02
CA VAL A 325 18.41 30.11 12.77
C VAL A 325 18.83 30.26 11.30
N GLU A 326 19.47 29.23 10.71
CA GLU A 326 19.91 29.26 9.32
C GLU A 326 18.73 29.30 8.34
N GLU A 327 17.60 28.68 8.71
CA GLU A 327 16.39 28.69 7.90
C GLU A 327 15.67 30.05 7.92
N ALA A 328 15.63 30.72 9.07
CA ALA A 328 15.06 32.07 9.18
C ALA A 328 15.88 33.10 8.38
N GLU A 329 17.20 32.93 8.32
CA GLU A 329 18.09 33.74 7.49
C GLU A 329 17.87 33.46 6.00
N TYR A 330 17.74 32.19 5.61
CA TYR A 330 17.46 31.79 4.24
C TYR A 330 16.09 32.29 3.73
N GLU A 331 15.04 32.18 4.56
CA GLU A 331 13.71 32.69 4.22
C GLU A 331 13.69 34.22 4.12
N ALA A 332 14.40 34.92 5.02
CA ALA A 332 14.55 36.38 4.96
C ALA A 332 15.28 36.84 3.68
N GLU A 333 16.33 36.13 3.27
CA GLU A 333 17.02 36.41 2.00
C GLU A 333 16.14 36.15 0.78
N ASN A 334 15.36 35.07 0.80
CA ASN A 334 14.45 34.74 -0.29
C ASN A 334 13.32 35.76 -0.43
N LEU A 335 12.78 36.27 0.69
CA LEU A 335 11.80 37.35 0.72
C LEU A 335 12.39 38.68 0.23
N ARG A 336 13.64 39.01 0.60
CA ARG A 336 14.36 40.19 0.06
C ARG A 336 14.55 40.09 -1.45
N LYS A 337 14.92 38.92 -1.98
CA LYS A 337 15.04 38.68 -3.43
C LYS A 337 13.69 38.87 -4.14
N LYS A 338 12.60 38.34 -3.59
CA LYS A 338 11.25 38.52 -4.17
C LYS A 338 10.78 39.97 -4.15
N LEU A 339 11.06 40.72 -3.08
CA LEU A 339 10.75 42.14 -2.99
C LEU A 339 11.55 42.98 -3.98
N ASN A 340 12.83 42.66 -4.21
CA ASN A 340 13.65 43.35 -5.21
C ASN A 340 13.12 43.11 -6.63
N VAL A 341 12.74 41.86 -6.95
CA VAL A 341 12.11 41.54 -8.25
C VAL A 341 10.78 42.27 -8.43
N ALA A 342 9.97 42.38 -7.37
CA ALA A 342 8.72 43.13 -7.42
C ALA A 342 8.96 44.64 -7.61
N ARG A 343 9.96 45.22 -6.96
CA ARG A 343 10.38 46.62 -7.14
C ARG A 343 10.89 46.87 -8.56
N ASP A 344 11.68 45.97 -9.13
CA ASP A 344 12.19 46.10 -10.49
C ASP A 344 11.09 45.99 -11.54
N ARG A 345 10.11 45.10 -11.34
CA ARG A 345 8.90 45.05 -12.18
C ARG A 345 8.10 46.34 -12.13
N ARG A 346 7.95 46.93 -10.93
CA ARG A 346 7.23 48.20 -10.76
C ARG A 346 7.96 49.38 -11.41
N LYS A 347 9.29 49.41 -11.34
CA LYS A 347 10.12 50.40 -12.03
C LYS A 347 10.04 50.26 -13.56
N LYS A 348 10.04 49.04 -14.09
CA LYS A 348 9.86 48.78 -15.53
C LYS A 348 8.50 49.28 -16.02
N LEU A 349 7.42 48.98 -15.30
CA LEU A 349 6.08 49.47 -15.63
C LEU A 349 5.98 51.01 -15.58
N GLN A 350 6.70 51.66 -14.67
CA GLN A 350 6.75 53.13 -14.60
C GLN A 350 7.59 53.76 -15.72
N GLN A 351 8.65 53.09 -16.18
CA GLN A 351 9.43 53.52 -17.34
C GLN A 351 8.66 53.32 -18.66
N GLU A 352 7.88 52.24 -18.76
CA GLU A 352 6.99 51.98 -19.91
C GLU A 352 5.81 52.97 -19.96
N ALA A 353 5.26 53.37 -18.80
CA ALA A 353 4.19 54.37 -18.73
C ALA A 353 4.66 55.83 -18.93
N GLY A 354 5.95 56.11 -18.75
CA GLY A 354 6.54 57.45 -18.94
C GLY A 354 7.13 57.71 -20.33
N GLY A 355 7.10 56.73 -21.23
CA GLY A 355 7.69 56.81 -22.58
C GLY A 355 6.70 56.96 -23.74
N GLY A 356 5.40 57.10 -23.45
CA GLY A 356 4.34 57.20 -24.46
C GLY A 356 3.68 58.57 -24.46
N ASP A 357 4.36 59.57 -25.02
CA ASP A 357 3.74 60.86 -25.35
C ASP A 357 3.06 60.71 -26.73
N SER A 358 1.76 60.43 -26.73
CA SER A 358 0.85 60.60 -27.86
C SER A 358 -0.57 60.62 -27.34
N ALA A 359 -1.11 61.83 -27.18
CA ALA A 359 -2.52 62.09 -26.98
C ALA A 359 -3.36 61.43 -28.09
N ASP A 360 -4.38 60.65 -27.74
CA ASP A 360 -5.76 61.13 -27.67
C ASP A 360 -6.76 59.96 -27.64
N SER A 361 -7.83 60.19 -26.86
CA SER A 361 -9.14 59.54 -26.88
C SER A 361 -9.34 58.18 -26.16
N ALA A 362 -10.43 58.18 -25.37
CA ALA A 362 -11.08 57.06 -24.69
C ALA A 362 -10.43 56.63 -23.35
N THR A 363 -10.91 57.08 -22.18
CA THR A 363 -12.25 56.75 -21.69
C THR A 363 -12.51 57.48 -20.37
N ALA A 364 -13.52 58.35 -20.39
CA ALA A 364 -14.20 58.79 -19.20
C ALA A 364 -15.26 57.72 -18.83
N PHE A 365 -14.94 56.78 -17.94
CA PHE A 365 -15.96 56.03 -17.18
C PHE A 365 -15.36 55.17 -16.05
N ALA A 366 -14.89 55.78 -14.95
CA ALA A 366 -14.74 55.08 -13.67
C ALA A 366 -14.50 56.06 -12.51
N GLY A 367 -15.41 57.02 -12.34
CA GLY A 367 -15.55 57.75 -11.07
C GLY A 367 -16.69 57.12 -10.28
N ALA A 368 -16.35 56.46 -9.16
CA ALA A 368 -17.18 55.90 -8.07
C ALA A 368 -16.75 54.45 -7.83
N CYS A 369 -16.11 54.04 -6.73
CA CYS A 369 -16.41 54.37 -5.34
C CYS A 369 -15.13 54.64 -4.55
N ARG A 370 -15.08 55.81 -3.94
CA ARG A 370 -14.13 56.19 -2.90
C ARG A 370 -14.83 55.86 -1.57
N GLU A 371 -14.62 54.66 -1.05
CA GLU A 371 -14.99 54.29 0.32
C GLU A 371 -13.78 54.49 1.24
N ALA A 372 -14.03 55.05 2.42
CA ALA A 372 -13.06 55.65 3.31
C ALA A 372 -11.97 54.69 3.79
N ASP A 373 -10.72 55.12 3.63
CA ASP A 373 -9.54 54.59 4.31
C ASP A 373 -9.73 54.66 5.84
N VAL A 374 -10.15 53.56 6.45
CA VAL A 374 -9.80 53.28 7.85
C VAL A 374 -8.37 52.77 7.82
N VAL A 375 -7.41 53.67 8.00
CA VAL A 375 -5.99 53.35 8.09
C VAL A 375 -5.76 52.53 9.36
N GLY A 376 -5.91 51.21 9.25
CA GLY A 376 -5.34 50.27 10.21
C GLY A 376 -3.81 50.34 10.18
N PRO A 377 -3.11 49.94 11.27
CA PRO A 377 -1.66 49.92 11.28
C PRO A 377 -1.13 49.09 10.11
N SER A 378 -0.12 49.60 9.42
CA SER A 378 0.48 48.91 8.28
C SER A 378 0.98 47.52 8.70
N ALA A 379 0.99 46.56 7.76
CA ALA A 379 1.49 45.22 8.02
C ALA A 379 2.93 45.21 8.57
N GLU A 380 3.74 46.23 8.25
CA GLU A 380 5.07 46.45 8.84
C GLU A 380 4.98 46.79 10.33
N ALA A 381 4.07 47.68 10.75
CA ALA A 381 3.88 48.04 12.17
C ALA A 381 3.30 46.88 13.00
N VAL A 382 2.48 46.02 12.39
CA VAL A 382 1.97 44.80 13.04
C VAL A 382 3.07 43.74 13.16
N ALA A 383 3.89 43.57 12.12
CA ALA A 383 5.01 42.63 12.14
C ALA A 383 6.09 43.06 13.15
N GLU A 384 6.47 44.34 13.19
CA GLU A 384 7.44 44.86 14.16
C GLU A 384 6.97 44.67 15.61
N ARG A 385 5.68 44.95 15.90
CA ARG A 385 5.10 44.65 17.22
C ARG A 385 5.18 43.17 17.57
N HIS A 386 4.91 42.29 16.60
CA HIS A 386 4.93 40.85 16.81
C HIS A 386 6.36 40.31 17.03
N PHE A 387 7.36 40.90 16.38
CA PHE A 387 8.77 40.57 16.59
C PHE A 387 9.29 41.09 17.94
N ASP A 388 8.87 42.27 18.36
CA ASP A 388 9.22 42.83 19.66
C ASP A 388 8.61 42.02 20.82
N GLU A 389 7.37 41.53 20.67
CA GLU A 389 6.74 40.63 21.64
C GLU A 389 7.48 39.29 21.74
N LEU A 390 7.85 38.68 20.61
CA LEU A 390 8.63 37.44 20.59
C LEU A 390 9.99 37.60 21.27
N ARG A 391 10.69 38.71 21.03
CA ARG A 391 11.97 39.01 21.71
C ARG A 391 11.80 39.22 23.21
N ARG A 392 10.71 39.85 23.65
CA ARG A 392 10.41 40.02 25.08
C ARG A 392 10.12 38.68 25.76
N GLU A 393 9.32 37.81 25.13
CA GLU A 393 9.06 36.47 25.66
C GLU A 393 10.32 35.62 25.77
N GLU A 394 11.19 35.68 24.75
CA GLU A 394 12.43 34.91 24.74
C GLU A 394 13.41 35.41 25.82
N ASN A 395 13.51 36.73 26.01
CA ASN A 395 14.32 37.31 27.08
C ASN A 395 13.77 36.97 28.48
N ALA A 396 12.44 36.95 28.66
CA ALA A 396 11.81 36.50 29.91
C ALA A 396 12.09 35.01 30.19
N ARG A 397 12.08 34.16 29.16
CA ARG A 397 12.46 32.74 29.28
C ARG A 397 13.94 32.56 29.60
N ARG A 398 14.83 33.37 29.02
CA ARG A 398 16.27 33.38 29.33
C ARG A 398 16.55 33.85 30.76
N GLN A 399 15.84 34.85 31.26
CA GLN A 399 15.93 35.28 32.66
C GLN A 399 15.43 34.22 33.65
N LYS A 400 14.29 33.56 33.36
CA LYS A 400 13.83 32.43 34.19
C LYS A 400 14.85 31.29 34.26
N ARG A 401 15.52 30.98 33.15
CA ARG A 401 16.59 29.96 33.10
C ARG A 401 17.85 30.37 33.87
N ARG A 402 18.17 31.67 33.94
CA ARG A 402 19.29 32.19 34.72
C ARG A 402 18.98 32.21 36.22
N ASN A 403 17.77 32.57 36.62
CA ASN A 403 17.36 32.57 38.03
C ASN A 403 17.26 31.15 38.62
N LEU A 404 16.90 30.15 37.81
CA LEU A 404 16.90 28.72 38.21
C LEU A 404 18.30 28.10 38.35
N ARG A 405 19.37 28.79 37.94
CA ARG A 405 20.77 28.37 38.13
C ARG A 405 21.50 29.11 39.25
N GLY A 406 20.85 30.11 39.86
CA GLY A 406 21.42 30.98 40.89
C GLY A 406 20.85 30.81 42.30
N SER A 407 19.94 29.85 42.52
CA SER A 407 19.55 29.32 43.84
C SER A 407 20.00 27.87 43.93
#